data_AF-A0A388T9N5-F1
#
_entry.id   AF-A0A388T9N5-F1
#
_cell.length_a   1.000
_cell.length_b   1.000
_cell.length_c   1.000
_cell.angle_alpha   90.00
_cell.angle_beta   90.00
_cell.angle_gamma   90.00
#
_symmetry.space_group_name_H-M   'P 1'
#
loop_
_entity.id
_entity.type
_entity.pdbx_description
1 polymer ?
#
loop_
_entity_poly.entity_id
_entity_poly.type
_entity_poly.pdbx_seq_one_letter_code
_entity_poly.pdbx_strand_id
1 'polypeptide(L)'
;MDNILSIKESLVERVKQRRKERNLSQQTLADRSLVSFGSVKRFERSGEISLSALLRIALLLGCENDFTGLFQENFALSDAPQSSPPPAADLVFKRFSVFQDEKVRKIWHDNEWWFCLSDIVETLINSKRQKHYLLDIRRRDHSLARLWPDLTKLLPLDTPRGKHELLCINTLGFFRLVQSMPNKQVESWRLWLAETAYERLCFIEDPLRAVQLAKDLYKAKGYSDRWIAQKLSGAMLREELTASEKEKADKDYLLFMAELSKNIQPIWQ
;
A
#
# COMPACT_ATOMS: atom_id res chain seq x y z
N MET A 1 19.22 -16.71 -0.20
CA MET A 1 18.13 -16.04 0.53
C MET A 1 18.04 -16.73 1.87
N ASP A 2 18.21 -15.97 2.95
CA ASP A 2 18.16 -16.54 4.30
C ASP A 2 16.70 -16.88 4.63
N ASN A 3 16.36 -18.17 4.57
CA ASN A 3 15.08 -18.70 5.04
C ASN A 3 15.16 -18.90 6.56
N ILE A 4 14.02 -18.93 7.26
CA ILE A 4 13.92 -19.24 8.70
C ILE A 4 14.79 -20.44 9.09
N LEU A 5 14.84 -21.48 8.26
CA LEU A 5 15.64 -22.68 8.51
C LEU A 5 17.15 -22.38 8.50
N SER A 6 17.65 -21.61 7.52
CA SER A 6 19.08 -21.29 7.43
C SER A 6 19.53 -20.33 8.52
N ILE A 7 18.66 -19.41 8.95
CA ILE A 7 18.91 -18.53 10.11
C ILE A 7 19.03 -19.37 11.38
N LYS A 8 18.12 -20.33 11.58
CA LYS A 8 18.11 -21.22 12.74
C LYS A 8 19.37 -22.09 12.79
N GLU A 9 19.74 -22.72 11.67
CA GLU A 9 20.94 -23.54 11.56
C GLU A 9 22.21 -22.71 11.84
N SER A 10 22.30 -21.52 11.25
CA SER A 10 23.43 -20.62 11.45
C SER A 10 23.57 -20.18 12.92
N LEU A 11 22.46 -19.87 13.60
CA LEU A 11 22.46 -19.54 15.02
C LEU A 11 22.93 -20.73 15.87
N VAL A 12 22.42 -21.93 15.60
CA VAL A 12 22.81 -23.15 16.32
C VAL A 12 24.30 -23.42 16.18
N GLU A 13 24.85 -23.32 14.97
CA GLU A 13 26.28 -23.57 14.75
C GLU A 13 27.16 -22.53 15.44
N ARG A 14 26.80 -21.24 15.42
CA ARG A 14 27.53 -20.21 16.18
C ARG A 14 27.57 -20.49 17.68
N VAL A 15 26.43 -20.88 18.27
CA VAL A 15 26.36 -21.21 19.71
C VAL A 15 27.15 -22.48 20.04
N LYS A 16 27.07 -23.52 19.19
CA LYS A 16 27.89 -24.73 19.33
C LYS A 16 29.38 -24.42 19.29
N GLN A 17 29.79 -23.57 18.35
CA GLN A 17 31.17 -23.17 18.19
C GLN A 17 31.66 -22.43 19.44
N ARG A 18 30.91 -21.42 19.92
CA ARG A 18 31.23 -20.69 21.16
C ARG A 18 31.31 -21.58 22.40
N ARG A 19 30.47 -22.61 22.48
CA ARG A 19 30.56 -23.62 23.55
C ARG A 19 31.87 -24.41 23.47
N LYS A 20 32.23 -24.89 22.27
CA LYS A 20 33.44 -25.67 22.03
C LYS A 20 34.71 -24.83 22.28
N GLU A 21 34.73 -23.57 21.89
CA GLU A 21 35.82 -22.62 22.18
C GLU A 21 36.07 -22.45 23.69
N ARG A 22 35.04 -22.63 24.52
CA ARG A 22 35.16 -22.64 25.98
C ARG A 22 35.38 -24.02 26.60
N ASN A 23 35.62 -25.04 25.78
CA ASN A 23 35.81 -26.44 26.22
C ASN A 23 34.67 -26.98 27.09
N LEU A 24 33.43 -26.53 26.84
CA LEU A 24 32.26 -26.97 27.59
C LEU A 24 31.59 -28.15 26.89
N SER A 25 31.34 -29.23 27.62
CA SER A 25 30.43 -30.28 27.15
C SER A 25 28.97 -29.78 27.15
N GLN A 26 28.07 -30.45 26.45
CA GLN A 26 26.64 -30.12 26.51
C GLN A 26 26.09 -30.22 27.94
N GLN A 27 26.54 -31.23 28.70
CA GLN A 27 26.15 -31.41 30.11
C GLN A 27 26.68 -30.26 30.96
N THR A 28 27.96 -29.92 30.80
CA THR A 28 28.59 -28.81 31.55
C THR A 28 27.94 -27.47 31.24
N LEU A 29 27.53 -27.23 29.98
CA LEU A 29 26.78 -26.04 29.60
C LEU A 29 25.42 -26.00 30.30
N ALA A 30 24.69 -27.11 30.29
CA ALA A 30 23.38 -27.25 30.92
C ALA A 30 23.46 -26.92 32.42
N ASP A 31 24.39 -27.57 33.12
CA ASP A 31 24.58 -27.41 34.56
C ASP A 31 24.96 -25.96 34.92
N ARG A 32 25.88 -25.35 34.18
CA ARG A 32 26.36 -23.98 34.46
C ARG A 32 25.38 -22.88 34.06
N SER A 33 24.55 -23.10 33.03
CA SER A 33 23.54 -22.13 32.60
C SER A 33 22.22 -22.27 33.34
N LEU A 34 22.09 -23.28 34.23
CA LEU A 34 20.84 -23.64 34.90
C LEU A 34 19.71 -23.93 33.89
N VAL A 35 20.08 -24.61 32.80
CA VAL A 35 19.17 -25.06 31.73
C VAL A 35 19.20 -26.57 31.69
N SER A 36 18.04 -27.21 31.45
CA SER A 36 18.02 -28.68 31.41
C SER A 36 18.91 -29.22 30.27
N PHE A 37 19.59 -30.34 30.52
CA PHE A 37 20.38 -31.01 29.48
C PHE A 37 19.57 -31.33 28.23
N GLY A 38 18.30 -31.72 28.40
CA GLY A 38 17.36 -31.95 27.30
C GLY A 38 17.09 -30.71 26.45
N SER A 39 17.03 -29.52 27.06
CA SER A 39 16.87 -28.25 26.34
C SER A 39 18.12 -27.90 25.53
N VAL A 40 19.31 -28.06 26.10
CA VAL A 40 20.59 -27.84 25.38
C VAL A 40 20.72 -28.80 24.19
N LYS A 41 20.40 -30.08 24.40
CA LYS A 41 20.45 -31.10 23.34
C LYS A 41 19.43 -30.83 22.22
N ARG A 42 18.21 -30.41 22.58
CA ARG A 42 17.16 -30.05 21.62
C ARG A 42 17.55 -28.82 20.81
N PHE A 43 18.07 -27.80 21.46
CA PHE A 43 18.60 -26.61 20.81
C PHE A 43 19.71 -26.96 19.80
N GLU A 44 20.72 -27.73 20.22
CA GLU A 44 21.83 -28.07 19.31
C GLU A 44 21.43 -29.02 18.18
N ARG A 45 20.34 -29.77 18.32
CA ARG A 45 19.86 -30.70 17.30
C ARG A 45 18.87 -30.07 16.33
N SER A 46 17.91 -29.31 16.83
CA SER A 46 16.78 -28.79 16.05
C SER A 46 16.58 -27.28 16.17
N GLY A 47 17.43 -26.56 16.92
CA GLY A 47 17.30 -25.11 17.13
C GLY A 47 16.13 -24.68 18.00
N GLU A 48 15.43 -25.63 18.63
CA GLU A 48 14.27 -25.33 19.49
C GLU A 48 14.68 -25.16 20.95
N ILE A 49 14.38 -24.00 21.51
CA ILE A 49 14.63 -23.64 22.91
C ILE A 49 13.71 -22.49 23.32
N SER A 50 13.44 -22.33 24.62
CA SER A 50 12.77 -21.13 25.11
C SER A 50 13.73 -19.93 25.10
N LEU A 51 13.20 -18.73 24.87
CA LEU A 51 14.00 -17.50 24.90
C LEU A 51 14.75 -17.32 26.23
N SER A 52 14.11 -17.64 27.36
CA SER A 52 14.72 -17.57 28.68
C SER A 52 15.94 -18.50 28.82
N ALA A 53 15.85 -19.74 28.32
CA ALA A 53 16.96 -20.67 28.35
C ALA A 53 18.09 -20.27 27.38
N LEU A 54 17.75 -19.71 26.22
CA LEU A 54 18.72 -19.19 25.27
C LEU A 54 19.50 -18.00 25.84
N LEU A 55 18.82 -17.06 26.52
CA LEU A 55 19.46 -15.92 27.19
C LEU A 55 20.42 -16.36 28.30
N ARG A 56 20.06 -17.38 29.08
CA ARG A 56 20.94 -17.95 30.11
C ARG A 56 22.20 -18.56 29.51
N ILE A 57 22.06 -19.29 28.40
CA ILE A 57 23.20 -19.82 27.65
C ILE A 57 24.05 -18.68 27.09
N ALA A 58 23.44 -17.64 26.52
CA ALA A 58 24.14 -16.49 25.97
C ALA A 58 24.97 -15.75 27.04
N LEU A 59 24.40 -15.53 28.22
CA LEU A 59 25.08 -14.91 29.36
C LEU A 59 26.28 -15.76 29.84
N LEU A 60 26.09 -17.08 29.97
CA LEU A 60 27.21 -18.00 30.29
C LEU A 60 28.31 -17.97 29.21
N LEU A 61 27.92 -17.79 27.95
CA LEU A 61 28.81 -17.69 26.81
C LEU A 61 29.28 -16.25 26.53
N GLY A 62 29.06 -15.28 27.41
CA GLY A 62 29.52 -13.90 27.23
C GLY A 62 29.05 -13.26 25.91
N CYS A 63 27.84 -13.62 25.47
CA CYS A 63 27.20 -13.19 24.23
C CYS A 63 25.89 -12.41 24.52
N GLU A 64 25.73 -11.86 25.73
CA GLU A 64 24.55 -11.10 26.13
C GLU A 64 24.35 -9.83 25.28
N ASN A 65 25.43 -9.23 24.81
CA ASN A 65 25.39 -8.05 23.95
C ASN A 65 24.74 -8.34 22.60
N ASP A 66 24.87 -9.57 22.08
CA ASP A 66 24.23 -10.00 20.84
C ASP A 66 22.70 -9.90 20.95
N PHE A 67 22.14 -10.18 22.13
CA PHE A 67 20.70 -10.06 22.39
C PHE A 67 20.25 -8.62 22.63
N THR A 68 21.11 -7.79 23.25
CA THR A 68 20.78 -6.38 23.39
C THR A 68 20.66 -5.71 22.03
N GLY A 69 21.52 -6.06 21.06
CA GLY A 69 21.49 -5.55 19.69
C GLY A 69 20.36 -6.10 18.81
N LEU A 70 19.66 -7.17 19.23
CA LEU A 70 18.52 -7.68 18.47
C LEU A 70 17.44 -6.60 18.36
N PHE A 71 16.97 -6.37 17.13
CA PHE A 71 15.93 -5.39 16.82
C PHE A 71 16.28 -3.92 17.17
N GLN A 72 17.55 -3.60 17.45
CA GLN A 72 18.01 -2.23 17.70
C GLN A 72 18.29 -1.42 16.44
N GLU A 73 18.45 -2.07 15.28
CA GLU A 73 18.42 -1.35 14.02
C GLU A 73 17.06 -0.67 13.93
N ASN A 74 17.06 0.63 14.21
CA ASN A 74 16.00 1.51 13.80
C ASN A 74 16.03 1.38 12.27
N PHE A 75 15.16 0.53 11.73
CA PHE A 75 14.78 0.52 10.32
C PHE A 75 14.04 1.83 10.08
N ALA A 76 14.76 2.94 10.25
CA ALA A 76 14.33 4.21 9.80
C ALA A 76 14.00 4.01 8.33
N LEU A 77 12.87 4.56 7.97
CA LEU A 77 12.46 4.94 6.62
C LEU A 77 13.51 5.88 5.95
N SER A 78 14.81 5.76 6.26
CA SER A 78 15.89 6.66 5.82
C SER A 78 16.13 6.61 4.32
N ASP A 79 15.76 5.50 3.69
CA ASP A 79 15.78 5.32 2.23
C ASP A 79 14.49 5.79 1.56
N ALA A 80 13.43 6.06 2.33
CA ALA A 80 12.31 6.80 1.80
C ALA A 80 12.74 8.27 1.71
N PRO A 81 12.52 8.96 0.57
CA PRO A 81 12.79 10.39 0.48
C PRO A 81 12.12 11.09 1.67
N GLN A 82 12.89 11.89 2.43
CA GLN A 82 12.44 12.61 3.64
C GLN A 82 11.36 13.68 3.36
N SER A 83 10.89 13.82 2.13
CA SER A 83 9.59 14.41 1.87
C SER A 83 8.53 13.38 2.27
N SER A 84 7.69 13.71 3.26
CA SER A 84 6.33 13.15 3.41
C SER A 84 5.83 12.64 2.05
N PRO A 85 5.32 11.39 1.96
CA PRO A 85 5.09 10.71 0.69
C PRO A 85 4.53 11.75 -0.27
N PRO A 86 5.18 12.06 -1.42
CA PRO A 86 4.59 13.01 -2.36
C PRO A 86 3.17 12.50 -2.50
N PRO A 87 2.15 13.32 -2.12
CA PRO A 87 0.82 12.82 -1.85
C PRO A 87 0.55 11.84 -2.97
N ALA A 88 0.20 10.58 -2.73
CA ALA A 88 0.13 9.66 -3.88
C ALA A 88 -0.86 10.18 -4.95
N ALA A 89 -1.68 11.18 -4.59
CA ALA A 89 -2.21 12.21 -5.45
C ALA A 89 -1.20 12.81 -6.47
N ASP A 90 -0.16 13.56 -6.12
CA ASP A 90 0.73 14.27 -7.07
C ASP A 90 1.31 13.46 -8.24
N LEU A 91 1.52 12.15 -8.11
CA LEU A 91 1.99 11.31 -9.24
C LEU A 91 0.88 10.59 -10.01
N VAL A 92 -0.22 10.21 -9.35
CA VAL A 92 -1.44 9.75 -10.04
C VAL A 92 -2.11 10.93 -10.78
N PHE A 93 -1.97 12.14 -10.23
CA PHE A 93 -2.51 13.39 -10.73
C PHE A 93 -1.57 14.09 -11.71
N LYS A 94 -0.27 13.72 -11.75
CA LYS A 94 0.70 14.28 -12.73
C LYS A 94 0.27 14.03 -14.18
N ARG A 95 -0.58 13.03 -14.40
CA ARG A 95 -1.14 12.68 -15.71
C ARG A 95 -2.41 13.47 -16.06
N PHE A 96 -3.00 14.19 -15.09
CA PHE A 96 -4.27 14.88 -15.26
C PHE A 96 -4.23 16.30 -14.70
N SER A 97 -3.95 17.25 -15.59
CA SER A 97 -3.93 18.68 -15.30
C SER A 97 -5.24 19.18 -14.66
N VAL A 98 -6.40 18.61 -15.00
CA VAL A 98 -7.73 19.07 -14.52
C VAL A 98 -7.85 19.07 -12.99
N PHE A 99 -7.20 18.14 -12.29
CA PHE A 99 -7.25 18.06 -10.83
C PHE A 99 -6.08 18.73 -10.11
N GLN A 100 -5.05 19.11 -10.88
CA GLN A 100 -3.92 19.93 -10.42
C GLN A 100 -4.11 21.41 -10.76
N ASP A 101 -5.03 21.74 -11.67
CA ASP A 101 -5.32 23.10 -12.09
C ASP A 101 -6.01 23.83 -10.93
N GLU A 102 -5.40 24.91 -10.45
CA GLU A 102 -5.99 25.81 -9.43
C GLU A 102 -7.36 26.34 -9.87
N LYS A 103 -7.68 26.23 -11.17
CA LYS A 103 -8.97 26.62 -11.74
C LYS A 103 -10.16 25.78 -11.26
N VAL A 104 -9.96 24.52 -10.87
CA VAL A 104 -11.09 23.68 -10.39
C VAL A 104 -11.18 23.76 -8.88
N ARG A 105 -12.17 24.51 -8.39
CA ARG A 105 -12.43 24.61 -6.95
C ARG A 105 -12.84 23.26 -6.40
N LYS A 106 -12.25 22.91 -5.26
CA LYS A 106 -12.44 21.63 -4.58
C LYS A 106 -12.61 21.83 -3.08
N ILE A 107 -13.41 20.98 -2.47
CA ILE A 107 -13.65 20.97 -1.03
C ILE A 107 -13.57 19.54 -0.52
N TRP A 108 -13.01 19.40 0.68
CA TRP A 108 -13.05 18.16 1.43
C TRP A 108 -14.35 18.05 2.21
N HIS A 109 -15.11 16.98 2.00
CA HIS A 109 -16.38 16.79 2.67
C HIS A 109 -16.79 15.31 2.68
N ASP A 110 -17.29 14.80 3.81
CA ASP A 110 -17.66 13.39 4.03
C ASP A 110 -16.55 12.38 3.67
N ASN A 111 -15.30 12.70 4.05
CA ASN A 111 -14.09 11.89 3.76
C ASN A 111 -13.83 11.62 2.27
N GLU A 112 -14.34 12.49 1.39
CA GLU A 112 -14.01 12.46 -0.02
C GLU A 112 -13.85 13.88 -0.57
N TRP A 113 -13.17 14.03 -1.71
CA TRP A 113 -13.14 15.32 -2.40
C TRP A 113 -14.36 15.51 -3.28
N TRP A 114 -14.84 16.75 -3.23
CA TRP A 114 -15.91 17.26 -4.04
C TRP A 114 -15.37 18.39 -4.92
N PHE A 115 -15.78 18.38 -6.19
CA PHE A 115 -15.27 19.30 -7.21
C PHE A 115 -16.41 20.14 -7.76
N CYS A 116 -16.16 21.43 -7.99
CA CYS A 116 -17.16 22.34 -8.54
C CYS A 116 -17.54 21.94 -9.97
N LEU A 117 -18.83 21.69 -10.22
CA LEU A 117 -19.29 21.23 -11.54
C LEU A 117 -19.14 22.27 -12.64
N SER A 118 -19.32 23.56 -12.32
CA SER A 118 -19.12 24.62 -13.31
C SER A 118 -17.69 24.63 -13.82
N ASP A 119 -16.73 24.51 -12.90
CA ASP A 119 -15.32 24.62 -13.22
C ASP A 119 -14.85 23.39 -14.01
N ILE A 120 -15.36 22.19 -13.67
CA ILE A 120 -15.10 20.98 -14.45
C ILE A 120 -15.57 21.13 -15.90
N VAL A 121 -16.81 21.59 -16.10
CA VAL A 121 -17.38 21.75 -17.45
C VAL A 121 -16.63 22.82 -18.23
N GLU A 122 -16.22 23.90 -17.57
CA GLU A 122 -15.40 24.95 -18.17
C GLU A 122 -14.01 24.44 -18.55
N THR A 123 -13.33 23.71 -17.68
CA THR A 123 -12.00 23.17 -17.95
C THR A 123 -12.01 22.09 -19.03
N LEU A 124 -13.00 21.19 -19.03
CA LEU A 124 -13.05 20.07 -19.98
C LEU A 124 -13.54 20.47 -21.38
N ILE A 125 -14.42 21.47 -21.48
CA ILE A 125 -15.20 21.75 -22.70
C ILE A 125 -15.12 23.22 -23.12
N ASN A 126 -14.56 24.10 -22.28
CA ASN A 126 -14.49 25.55 -22.50
C ASN A 126 -15.85 26.19 -22.80
N SER A 127 -16.92 25.64 -22.21
CA SER A 127 -18.30 26.11 -22.42
C SER A 127 -18.69 27.19 -21.42
N LYS A 128 -19.14 28.35 -21.92
CA LYS A 128 -19.68 29.45 -21.11
C LYS A 128 -21.11 29.20 -20.58
N ARG A 129 -21.77 28.11 -21.01
CA ARG A 129 -23.15 27.76 -20.63
C ARG A 129 -23.20 26.43 -19.87
N GLN A 130 -22.42 26.34 -18.80
CA GLN A 130 -22.19 25.11 -18.02
C GLN A 130 -23.50 24.50 -17.50
N LYS A 131 -24.41 25.31 -16.95
CA LYS A 131 -25.71 24.85 -16.41
C LYS A 131 -26.58 24.19 -17.48
N HIS A 132 -26.71 24.81 -18.65
CA HIS A 132 -27.49 24.24 -19.76
C HIS A 132 -26.88 22.95 -20.27
N TYR A 133 -25.55 22.91 -20.40
CA TYR A 133 -24.84 21.72 -20.84
C TYR A 133 -25.08 20.52 -19.91
N LEU A 134 -25.02 20.72 -18.59
CA LEU A 134 -25.31 19.67 -17.60
C LEU A 134 -26.77 19.21 -17.65
N LEU A 135 -27.72 20.12 -17.86
CA LEU A 135 -29.13 19.77 -18.05
C LEU A 135 -29.32 18.90 -19.30
N ASP A 136 -28.66 19.23 -20.41
CA ASP A 136 -28.76 18.48 -21.66
C ASP A 136 -28.10 17.10 -21.56
N ILE A 137 -27.02 16.95 -20.79
CA ILE A 137 -26.47 15.61 -20.47
C ILE A 137 -27.48 14.80 -19.67
N ARG A 138 -28.03 15.36 -18.59
CA ARG A 138 -28.99 14.65 -17.72
C ARG A 138 -30.29 14.28 -18.45
N ARG A 139 -30.70 15.07 -19.46
CA ARG A 139 -31.84 14.72 -20.31
C ARG A 139 -31.56 13.55 -21.23
N ARG A 140 -30.34 13.43 -21.73
CA ARG A 140 -29.92 12.36 -22.66
C ARG A 140 -29.58 11.05 -21.94
N ASP A 141 -28.96 11.13 -20.77
CA ASP A 141 -28.57 9.97 -19.97
C ASP A 141 -29.46 9.87 -18.71
N HIS A 142 -30.57 9.13 -18.84
CA HIS A 142 -31.51 8.90 -17.75
C HIS A 142 -30.89 8.13 -16.57
N SER A 143 -29.90 7.26 -16.83
CA SER A 143 -29.19 6.51 -15.77
C SER A 143 -28.33 7.45 -14.92
N LEU A 144 -27.61 8.39 -15.55
CA LEU A 144 -26.89 9.45 -14.83
C LEU A 144 -27.88 10.34 -14.06
N ALA A 145 -29.01 10.71 -14.66
CA ALA A 145 -30.00 11.56 -13.99
C ALA A 145 -30.57 10.91 -12.71
N ARG A 146 -30.73 9.58 -12.72
CA ARG A 146 -31.17 8.81 -11.55
C ARG A 146 -30.14 8.81 -10.42
N LEU A 147 -28.85 8.67 -10.75
CA LEU A 147 -27.75 8.69 -9.79
C LEU A 147 -27.36 10.11 -9.33
N TRP A 148 -27.85 11.14 -10.03
CA TRP A 148 -27.45 12.53 -9.82
C TRP A 148 -27.57 13.03 -8.36
N PRO A 149 -28.62 12.71 -7.58
CA PRO A 149 -28.72 13.13 -6.18
C PRO A 149 -27.62 12.54 -5.30
N ASP A 150 -27.17 11.32 -5.59
CA ASP A 150 -26.13 10.64 -4.81
C ASP A 150 -24.73 11.13 -5.19
N LEU A 151 -24.55 11.53 -6.45
CA LEU A 151 -23.27 11.98 -6.99
C LEU A 151 -23.00 13.48 -6.74
N THR A 152 -24.04 14.28 -6.48
CA THR A 152 -23.92 15.75 -6.40
C THR A 152 -24.44 16.33 -5.10
N LYS A 153 -23.76 17.34 -4.57
CA LYS A 153 -24.12 18.04 -3.34
C LYS A 153 -23.86 19.53 -3.46
N LEU A 154 -24.72 20.35 -2.86
CA LEU A 154 -24.47 21.78 -2.70
C LEU A 154 -23.51 21.97 -1.53
N LEU A 155 -22.33 22.55 -1.82
CA LEU A 155 -21.28 22.74 -0.81
C LEU A 155 -20.77 24.19 -0.83
N PRO A 156 -20.39 24.75 0.33
CA PRO A 156 -19.90 26.11 0.43
C PRO A 156 -18.45 26.18 -0.09
N LEU A 157 -18.27 26.78 -1.27
CA LEU A 157 -16.96 27.00 -1.87
C LEU A 157 -16.59 28.48 -1.83
N ASP A 158 -15.29 28.76 -1.70
CA ASP A 158 -14.75 30.11 -1.81
C ASP A 158 -14.85 30.61 -3.26
N THR A 159 -15.36 31.83 -3.41
CA THR A 159 -15.44 32.53 -4.70
C THR A 159 -14.88 33.94 -4.53
N PRO A 160 -14.53 34.65 -5.63
CA PRO A 160 -14.08 36.04 -5.55
C PRO A 160 -15.07 36.99 -4.86
N ARG A 161 -16.35 36.61 -4.76
CA ARG A 161 -17.42 37.38 -4.10
C ARG A 161 -17.76 36.89 -2.69
N GLY A 162 -16.97 35.97 -2.13
CA GLY A 162 -17.19 35.33 -0.84
C GLY A 162 -17.61 33.87 -0.97
N LYS A 163 -18.03 33.28 0.15
CA LYS A 163 -18.49 31.87 0.20
C LYS A 163 -19.89 31.74 -0.38
N HIS A 164 -20.05 30.82 -1.34
CA HIS A 164 -21.33 30.52 -1.95
C HIS A 164 -21.56 29.02 -2.03
N GLU A 165 -22.82 28.61 -1.94
CA GLU A 165 -23.20 27.22 -2.20
C GLU A 165 -23.15 26.94 -3.70
N LEU A 166 -22.24 26.05 -4.09
CA LEU A 166 -22.07 25.63 -5.46
C LEU A 166 -22.34 24.14 -5.58
N LEU A 167 -22.89 23.75 -6.73
CA LEU A 167 -23.12 22.34 -7.02
C LEU A 167 -21.78 21.65 -7.28
N CYS A 168 -21.47 20.69 -6.43
CA CYS A 168 -20.25 19.91 -6.48
C CYS A 168 -20.56 18.45 -6.81
N ILE A 169 -19.57 17.75 -7.35
CA ILE A 169 -19.63 16.33 -7.69
C ILE A 169 -18.45 15.61 -7.05
N ASN A 170 -18.65 14.41 -6.53
CA ASN A 170 -17.56 13.60 -6.01
C ASN A 170 -16.76 12.92 -7.14
N THR A 171 -15.63 12.29 -6.81
CA THR A 171 -14.74 11.64 -7.80
C THR A 171 -15.47 10.60 -8.66
N LEU A 172 -16.31 9.76 -8.03
CA LEU A 172 -17.09 8.75 -8.76
C LEU A 172 -18.07 9.41 -9.74
N GLY A 173 -18.76 10.46 -9.28
CA GLY A 173 -19.69 11.23 -10.08
C GLY A 173 -19.00 11.91 -11.26
N PHE A 174 -17.78 12.43 -11.07
CA PHE A 174 -16.99 12.99 -12.15
C PHE A 174 -16.73 11.96 -13.27
N PHE A 175 -16.26 10.75 -12.92
CA PHE A 175 -16.02 9.71 -13.93
C PHE A 175 -17.31 9.26 -14.60
N ARG A 176 -18.41 9.18 -13.86
CA ARG A 176 -19.71 8.86 -14.44
C ARG A 176 -20.20 9.96 -15.39
N LEU A 177 -19.99 11.23 -15.04
CA LEU A 177 -20.32 12.38 -15.88
C LEU A 177 -19.49 12.39 -17.19
N VAL A 178 -18.18 12.11 -17.09
CA VAL A 178 -17.26 11.99 -18.23
C VAL A 178 -17.75 10.97 -19.26
N GLN A 179 -18.31 9.84 -18.80
CA GLN A 179 -18.86 8.81 -19.69
C GLN A 179 -20.06 9.32 -20.51
N SER A 180 -20.85 10.25 -19.97
CA SER A 180 -22.05 10.81 -20.60
C SER A 180 -21.79 12.06 -21.44
N MET A 181 -20.54 12.56 -21.50
CA MET A 181 -20.15 13.77 -22.23
C MET A 181 -19.74 13.43 -23.69
N PRO A 182 -20.54 13.83 -24.71
CA PRO A 182 -20.19 13.62 -26.11
C PRO A 182 -19.28 14.76 -26.60
N ASN A 183 -18.04 14.79 -26.11
CA ASN A 183 -17.02 15.74 -26.53
C ASN A 183 -15.70 15.01 -26.81
N LYS A 184 -15.04 15.37 -27.92
CA LYS A 184 -13.73 14.84 -28.33
C LYS A 184 -12.62 15.11 -27.30
N GLN A 185 -12.66 16.25 -26.61
CA GLN A 185 -11.72 16.59 -25.53
C GLN A 185 -11.86 15.65 -24.32
N VAL A 186 -13.04 15.06 -24.13
CA VAL A 186 -13.34 14.12 -23.04
C VAL A 186 -13.06 12.66 -23.47
N GLU A 187 -12.81 12.40 -24.75
CA GLU A 187 -12.51 11.05 -25.25
C GLU A 187 -11.25 10.46 -24.61
N SER A 188 -10.22 11.27 -24.37
CA SER A 188 -8.98 10.84 -23.70
C SER A 188 -9.27 10.27 -22.31
N TRP A 189 -10.24 10.84 -21.58
CA TRP A 189 -10.67 10.34 -20.29
C TRP A 189 -11.44 9.02 -20.40
N ARG A 190 -12.29 8.86 -21.42
CA ARG A 190 -13.01 7.61 -21.65
C ARG A 190 -12.07 6.47 -22.06
N LEU A 191 -11.08 6.76 -22.91
CA LEU A 191 -10.03 5.80 -23.26
C LEU A 191 -9.21 5.41 -22.03
N TRP A 192 -8.80 6.38 -21.21
CA TRP A 192 -8.07 6.09 -19.99
C TRP A 192 -8.88 5.23 -19.00
N LEU A 193 -10.17 5.50 -18.84
CA LEU A 193 -11.06 4.64 -18.03
C LEU A 193 -11.14 3.22 -18.59
N ALA A 194 -11.17 3.06 -19.92
CA ALA A 194 -11.16 1.75 -20.57
C ALA A 194 -9.83 1.02 -20.36
N GLU A 195 -8.70 1.71 -20.51
CA GLU A 195 -7.36 1.17 -20.22
C GLU A 195 -7.25 0.72 -18.76
N THR A 196 -7.72 1.55 -17.82
CA THR A 196 -7.71 1.22 -16.38
C THR A 196 -8.56 -0.01 -16.07
N ALA A 197 -9.74 -0.12 -16.70
CA ALA A 197 -10.60 -1.29 -16.55
C ALA A 197 -9.94 -2.55 -17.15
N TYR A 198 -9.30 -2.43 -18.31
CA TYR A 198 -8.56 -3.52 -18.94
C TYR A 198 -7.38 -3.99 -18.08
N GLU A 199 -6.56 -3.06 -17.57
CA GLU A 199 -5.48 -3.37 -16.63
C GLU A 199 -6.00 -4.12 -15.40
N ARG A 200 -7.15 -3.71 -14.86
CA ARG A 200 -7.76 -4.37 -13.71
C ARG A 200 -8.15 -5.82 -14.01
N LEU A 201 -8.63 -6.11 -15.22
CA LEU A 201 -8.89 -7.48 -15.67
C LEU A 201 -7.58 -8.27 -15.80
N CYS A 202 -6.54 -7.68 -16.39
CA CYS A 202 -5.23 -8.32 -16.48
C CYS A 202 -4.62 -8.65 -15.11
N PHE A 203 -4.88 -7.85 -14.07
CA PHE A 203 -4.43 -8.15 -12.70
C PHE A 203 -5.20 -9.30 -12.05
N ILE A 204 -6.46 -9.51 -12.45
CA ILE A 204 -7.25 -10.66 -11.99
C ILE A 204 -6.71 -11.94 -12.64
N GLU A 205 -6.34 -11.88 -13.92
CA GLU A 205 -5.75 -13.01 -14.64
C GLU A 205 -4.34 -13.34 -14.16
N ASP A 206 -3.50 -12.32 -13.94
CA ASP A 206 -2.12 -12.47 -13.50
C ASP A 206 -1.80 -11.46 -12.37
N PRO A 207 -1.97 -11.89 -11.11
CA PRO A 207 -1.61 -11.13 -9.93
C PRO A 207 -0.20 -10.55 -9.91
N LEU A 208 0.77 -11.21 -10.56
CA LEU A 208 2.17 -10.77 -10.57
C LEU A 208 2.35 -9.49 -11.38
N ARG A 209 1.48 -9.21 -12.36
CA ARG A 209 1.49 -7.94 -13.09
C ARG A 209 1.19 -6.75 -12.18
N ALA A 210 0.29 -6.92 -11.20
CA ALA A 210 -0.01 -5.88 -10.23
C ALA A 210 1.21 -5.59 -9.32
N VAL A 211 1.92 -6.65 -8.92
CA VAL A 211 3.15 -6.54 -8.11
C VAL A 211 4.26 -5.85 -8.91
N GLN A 212 4.42 -6.21 -10.17
CA GLN A 212 5.41 -5.60 -11.07
C GLN A 212 5.10 -4.13 -11.32
N LEU A 213 3.83 -3.79 -11.61
CA LEU A 213 3.40 -2.40 -11.73
C LEU A 213 3.69 -1.61 -10.46
N ALA A 214 3.37 -2.15 -9.29
CA ALA A 214 3.65 -1.50 -8.01
C ALA A 214 5.16 -1.23 -7.84
N LYS A 215 6.01 -2.22 -8.16
CA LYS A 215 7.47 -2.08 -8.15
C LYS A 215 7.93 -0.95 -9.07
N ASP A 216 7.43 -0.91 -10.30
CA ASP A 216 7.82 0.10 -11.29
C ASP A 216 7.35 1.50 -10.89
N LEU A 217 6.16 1.63 -10.29
CA LEU A 217 5.66 2.89 -9.74
C LEU A 217 6.54 3.39 -8.57
N TYR A 218 6.96 2.51 -7.67
CA TYR A 218 7.86 2.91 -6.59
C TYR A 218 9.25 3.28 -7.13
N LYS A 219 9.76 2.59 -8.14
CA LYS A 219 11.01 3.00 -8.81
C LYS A 219 10.88 4.38 -9.44
N ALA A 220 9.79 4.65 -10.14
CA ALA A 220 9.52 5.95 -10.75
C ALA A 220 9.37 7.07 -9.71
N LYS A 221 8.91 6.75 -8.49
CA LYS A 221 8.87 7.64 -7.34
C LYS A 221 10.24 7.90 -6.70
N GLY A 222 11.30 7.22 -7.14
CA GLY A 222 12.66 7.38 -6.62
C GLY A 222 12.96 6.54 -5.37
N TYR A 223 12.14 5.54 -5.03
CA TYR A 223 12.43 4.65 -3.91
C TYR A 223 13.55 3.67 -4.24
N SER A 224 14.37 3.32 -3.25
CA SER A 224 15.46 2.36 -3.42
C SER A 224 14.93 0.94 -3.66
N ASP A 225 15.62 0.14 -4.48
CA ASP A 225 15.26 -1.27 -4.73
C ASP A 225 15.16 -2.08 -3.43
N ARG A 226 15.99 -1.75 -2.43
CA ARG A 226 15.98 -2.37 -1.10
C ARG A 226 14.70 -2.04 -0.32
N TRP A 227 14.26 -0.78 -0.34
CA TRP A 227 12.99 -0.35 0.28
C TRP A 227 11.78 -0.98 -0.41
N ILE A 228 11.80 -1.02 -1.74
CA ILE A 228 10.71 -1.62 -2.54
C ILE A 228 10.62 -3.12 -2.27
N ALA A 229 11.77 -3.81 -2.24
CA ALA A 229 11.84 -5.20 -1.84
C ALA A 229 11.26 -5.36 -0.45
N GLN A 230 11.70 -4.62 0.57
CA GLN A 230 11.14 -4.73 1.93
C GLN A 230 9.63 -4.45 2.00
N LYS A 231 9.12 -3.48 1.24
CA LYS A 231 7.70 -3.12 1.23
C LYS A 231 6.83 -4.20 0.59
N LEU A 232 7.29 -4.78 -0.51
CA LEU A 232 6.61 -5.90 -1.19
C LEU A 232 6.84 -7.22 -0.43
N SER A 233 8.05 -7.45 0.07
CA SER A 233 8.46 -8.59 0.91
C SER A 233 7.73 -8.60 2.25
N GLY A 234 7.42 -7.48 2.87
CA GLY A 234 6.60 -7.45 4.09
C GLY A 234 5.15 -7.90 3.85
N ALA A 235 4.64 -7.73 2.63
CA ALA A 235 3.38 -8.32 2.19
C ALA A 235 3.56 -9.82 1.84
N MET A 236 4.69 -10.19 1.24
CA MET A 236 5.05 -11.56 0.87
C MET A 236 5.61 -12.44 2.00
N LEU A 237 6.06 -11.90 3.14
CA LEU A 237 6.57 -12.68 4.29
C LEU A 237 5.44 -13.41 5.06
N ARG A 238 4.19 -13.24 4.62
CA ARG A 238 3.08 -14.15 4.94
C ARG A 238 3.07 -15.42 4.06
N GLU A 239 3.93 -15.52 3.04
CA GLU A 239 3.91 -16.53 1.95
C GLU A 239 4.83 -17.75 2.15
N GLU A 240 5.40 -18.03 3.34
CA GLU A 240 6.01 -19.35 3.57
C GLU A 240 4.91 -20.41 3.86
N LEU A 241 3.97 -20.57 2.93
CA LEU A 241 2.86 -21.52 3.03
C LEU A 241 2.80 -22.43 1.79
N THR A 242 2.49 -23.70 2.04
CA THR A 242 2.55 -24.85 1.13
C THR A 242 1.44 -24.88 0.06
N ALA A 243 1.46 -25.86 -0.85
CA ALA A 243 0.58 -25.90 -2.04
C ALA A 243 -0.94 -25.92 -1.74
N SER A 244 -1.38 -26.44 -0.59
CA SER A 244 -2.79 -26.35 -0.15
C SER A 244 -3.18 -24.96 0.36
N GLU A 245 -2.19 -24.11 0.64
CA GLU A 245 -2.36 -22.77 1.17
C GLU A 245 -2.29 -21.72 0.06
N LYS A 246 -1.79 -22.07 -1.15
CA LYS A 246 -1.89 -21.26 -2.38
C LYS A 246 -3.33 -20.92 -2.77
N GLU A 247 -4.25 -21.87 -2.64
CA GLU A 247 -5.68 -21.67 -2.93
C GLU A 247 -6.35 -20.74 -1.89
N LYS A 248 -5.79 -20.69 -0.68
CA LYS A 248 -6.15 -19.74 0.38
C LYS A 248 -5.47 -18.38 0.18
N ALA A 249 -4.26 -18.37 -0.38
CA ALA A 249 -3.51 -17.18 -0.77
C ALA A 249 -4.16 -16.44 -1.93
N ASP A 250 -4.90 -17.08 -2.83
CA ASP A 250 -5.78 -16.39 -3.79
C ASP A 250 -6.89 -15.62 -3.07
N LYS A 251 -7.45 -16.20 -2.00
CA LYS A 251 -8.45 -15.55 -1.14
C LYS A 251 -7.85 -14.41 -0.32
N ASP A 252 -6.63 -14.58 0.19
CA ASP A 252 -5.90 -13.55 0.93
C ASP A 252 -5.26 -12.50 0.01
N TYR A 253 -4.99 -12.83 -1.25
CA TYR A 253 -4.62 -11.89 -2.32
C TYR A 253 -5.83 -11.06 -2.72
N LEU A 254 -7.02 -11.66 -2.82
CA LEU A 254 -8.27 -10.91 -2.97
C LEU A 254 -8.54 -10.05 -1.72
N LEU A 255 -8.18 -10.51 -0.52
CA LEU A 255 -8.25 -9.71 0.71
C LEU A 255 -7.19 -8.61 0.76
N PHE A 256 -5.98 -8.85 0.27
CA PHE A 256 -4.87 -7.90 0.13
C PHE A 256 -5.11 -6.92 -1.00
N MET A 257 -5.77 -7.32 -2.08
CA MET A 257 -6.25 -6.46 -3.17
C MET A 257 -7.50 -5.71 -2.73
N ALA A 258 -8.29 -6.24 -1.79
CA ALA A 258 -9.37 -5.54 -1.10
C ALA A 258 -8.83 -4.60 -0.01
N GLU A 259 -7.71 -4.92 0.64
CA GLU A 259 -6.98 -4.08 1.59
C GLU A 259 -6.18 -3.02 0.84
N LEU A 260 -5.59 -3.35 -0.30
CA LEU A 260 -5.03 -2.41 -1.25
C LEU A 260 -6.15 -1.64 -1.90
N SER A 261 -7.37 -2.13 -2.13
CA SER A 261 -8.48 -1.27 -2.55
C SER A 261 -9.16 -0.54 -1.38
N LYS A 262 -8.85 -0.89 -0.13
CA LYS A 262 -9.22 -0.14 1.08
C LYS A 262 -8.11 0.84 1.51
N ASN A 263 -6.87 0.65 1.09
CA ASN A 263 -5.72 1.55 1.27
C ASN A 263 -5.48 2.40 0.00
N ILE A 264 -5.93 1.90 -1.14
CA ILE A 264 -6.50 2.60 -2.30
C ILE A 264 -8.03 2.68 -2.06
N GLN A 265 -8.46 2.99 -0.84
CA GLN A 265 -9.47 4.06 -0.76
C GLN A 265 -8.87 5.23 -1.54
N PRO A 266 -9.66 6.05 -2.25
CA PRO A 266 -9.10 7.26 -2.82
C PRO A 266 -8.27 7.90 -1.71
N ILE A 267 -6.96 8.11 -1.94
CA ILE A 267 -6.07 8.66 -0.93
C ILE A 267 -6.56 10.07 -0.69
N TRP A 268 -7.47 10.10 0.25
CA TRP A 268 -8.19 11.18 0.81
C TRP A 268 -8.05 10.84 2.30
N GLN A 269 -6.85 11.12 2.82
CA GLN A 269 -6.61 11.56 4.20
C GLN A 269 -5.78 12.84 4.14
#